data_AF-A0A5N5W052-F1
#
_entry.id   AF-A0A5N5W052-F1
#
_cell.length_a   1.000
_cell.length_b   1.000
_cell.length_c   1.000
_cell.angle_alpha   90.00
_cell.angle_beta   90.00
_cell.angle_gamma   90.00
#
_symmetry.space_group_name_H-M   'P 1'
#
loop_
_entity.id
_entity.type
_entity.pdbx_description
1 polymer ?
#
loop_
_entity_poly.entity_id
_entity_poly.type
_entity_poly.pdbx_seq_one_letter_code
_entity_poly.pdbx_strand_id
1 'polypeptide(L)'
;MSRHPVRPSRTLPAAEWWAPLLVDLGAVQRGSAGHGLCVESVDLTTGCARVTVRWPGTPATALLPDPEAGRDALLRSIAAAGPARLAEDDDPPESTPSPLAGHGWLLDELGRRSDAWYAYLAEPVELLRVWTDGHRTTHVAVGRTSRGDVVEVRVPVAGLGADGMDAGLAYTIVERAVTVAERDLHPAARLKDRPAFSTGLPGEDAGPGRW
;
A
#
# COMPACT_ATOMS: atom_id res chain seq x y z
N MET A 1 17.58 21.19 -7.41
CA MET A 1 17.34 20.59 -6.08
C MET A 1 17.43 19.09 -6.26
N SER A 2 18.28 18.41 -5.49
CA SER A 2 18.49 16.97 -5.63
C SER A 2 17.32 16.22 -4.96
N ARG A 3 16.77 15.23 -5.66
CA ARG A 3 15.63 14.42 -5.19
C ARG A 3 16.14 13.44 -4.15
N HIS A 4 15.67 13.57 -2.91
CA HIS A 4 16.08 12.69 -1.81
C HIS A 4 14.86 12.27 -0.99
N PRO A 5 14.86 11.04 -0.44
CA PRO A 5 13.85 10.62 0.50
C PRO A 5 13.82 11.55 1.72
N VAL A 6 12.62 11.80 2.23
CA VAL A 6 12.39 12.61 3.44
C VAL A 6 13.02 11.93 4.65
N ARG A 7 12.86 10.61 4.74
CA ARG A 7 13.48 9.78 5.76
C ARG A 7 14.15 8.58 5.08
N PRO A 8 15.44 8.68 4.72
CA PRO A 8 16.15 7.62 4.03
C PRO A 8 16.14 6.30 4.83
N SER A 9 16.00 5.18 4.12
CA SER A 9 16.28 3.85 4.69
C SER A 9 17.76 3.74 5.07
N ARG A 10 18.05 3.05 6.19
CA ARG A 10 19.41 2.73 6.64
C ARG A 10 20.11 1.76 5.67
N THR A 11 19.35 0.87 5.06
CA THR A 11 19.83 -0.20 4.16
C THR A 11 19.77 0.18 2.68
N LEU A 12 18.86 1.08 2.29
CA LEU A 12 18.70 1.61 0.93
C LEU A 12 18.61 3.15 0.97
N PRO A 13 19.72 3.89 1.07
CA PRO A 13 19.70 5.35 1.27
C PRO A 13 19.01 6.16 0.17
N ALA A 14 18.76 5.54 -0.99
CA ALA A 14 18.02 6.12 -2.11
C ALA A 14 16.51 5.84 -2.06
N ALA A 15 15.98 5.30 -0.95
CA ALA A 15 14.57 4.97 -0.74
C ALA A 15 14.08 5.48 0.63
N GLU A 16 12.76 5.61 0.80
CA GLU A 16 12.15 5.90 2.11
C GLU A 16 12.33 4.74 3.09
N TRP A 17 12.39 5.04 4.40
CA TRP A 17 12.62 4.06 5.48
C TRP A 17 11.60 2.91 5.51
N TRP A 18 10.37 3.14 5.06
CA TRP A 18 9.31 2.15 5.01
C TRP A 18 9.32 1.30 3.73
N ALA A 19 10.10 1.69 2.71
CA ALA A 19 10.07 1.06 1.40
C ALA A 19 10.43 -0.43 1.44
N PRO A 20 11.50 -0.87 2.15
CA PRO A 20 11.82 -2.30 2.24
C PRO A 20 10.69 -3.12 2.84
N LEU A 21 10.03 -2.60 3.88
CA LEU A 21 8.90 -3.26 4.52
C LEU A 21 7.73 -3.49 3.56
N LEU A 22 7.35 -2.48 2.75
CA LEU A 22 6.24 -2.65 1.82
C LEU A 22 6.54 -3.68 0.72
N VAL A 23 7.78 -3.71 0.24
CA VAL A 23 8.25 -4.74 -0.70
C VAL A 23 8.11 -6.13 -0.10
N ASP A 24 8.58 -6.31 1.14
CA ASP A 24 8.54 -7.61 1.80
C ASP A 24 7.11 -8.01 2.19
N LEU A 25 6.27 -7.07 2.63
CA LEU A 25 4.84 -7.32 2.86
C LEU A 25 4.14 -7.72 1.57
N GLY A 26 4.44 -7.07 0.45
CA GLY A 26 3.89 -7.44 -0.86
C GLY A 26 4.25 -8.86 -1.27
N ALA A 27 5.51 -9.28 -1.05
CA ALA A 27 5.96 -10.65 -1.30
C ALA A 27 5.25 -11.68 -0.42
N VAL A 28 5.11 -11.42 0.89
CA VAL A 28 4.42 -12.33 1.83
C VAL A 28 2.92 -12.41 1.51
N GLN A 29 2.28 -11.27 1.25
CA GLN A 29 0.86 -11.18 0.88
C GLN A 29 0.55 -11.98 -0.39
N ARG A 30 1.37 -11.84 -1.44
CA ARG A 30 1.21 -12.61 -2.69
C ARG A 30 1.38 -14.11 -2.46
N GLY A 31 2.45 -14.52 -1.76
CA GLY A 31 2.68 -15.94 -1.47
C GLY A 31 1.58 -16.57 -0.62
N SER A 32 0.99 -15.78 0.29
CA SER A 32 0.00 -16.24 1.25
C SER A 32 -1.45 -15.99 0.81
N ALA A 33 -1.68 -15.49 -0.40
CA ALA A 33 -3.02 -15.15 -0.90
C ALA A 33 -3.96 -16.37 -0.88
N GLY A 34 -3.45 -17.56 -1.25
CA GLY A 34 -4.20 -18.82 -1.18
C GLY A 34 -4.56 -19.28 0.25
N HIS A 35 -3.86 -18.77 1.28
CA HIS A 35 -4.20 -18.97 2.69
C HIS A 35 -5.17 -17.90 3.22
N GLY A 36 -5.58 -16.95 2.37
CA GLY A 36 -6.45 -15.84 2.76
C GLY A 36 -5.77 -14.77 3.61
N LEU A 37 -4.42 -14.74 3.67
CA LEU A 37 -3.71 -13.67 4.36
C LEU A 37 -4.08 -12.32 3.73
N CYS A 38 -4.49 -11.38 4.58
CA CYS A 38 -4.72 -9.99 4.23
C CYS A 38 -3.89 -9.10 5.13
N VAL A 39 -2.93 -8.38 4.56
CA VAL A 39 -2.32 -7.19 5.17
C VAL A 39 -3.38 -6.08 5.16
N GLU A 40 -4.25 -6.11 6.17
CA GLU A 40 -5.41 -5.22 6.26
C GLU A 40 -5.02 -3.74 6.36
N SER A 41 -3.93 -3.42 7.08
CA SER A 41 -3.44 -2.05 7.15
C SER A 41 -1.94 -1.95 7.41
N VAL A 42 -1.28 -0.97 6.79
CA VAL A 42 0.07 -0.51 7.14
C VAL A 42 -0.02 0.97 7.53
N ASP A 43 0.24 1.28 8.80
CA ASP A 43 0.21 2.64 9.35
C ASP A 43 1.64 3.13 9.62
N LEU A 44 1.99 4.27 9.02
CA LEU A 44 3.32 4.87 9.07
C LEU A 44 3.31 6.24 9.79
N THR A 45 2.15 6.67 10.29
CA THR A 45 1.93 8.04 10.83
C THR A 45 2.78 8.38 12.05
N THR A 46 3.24 7.37 12.80
CA THR A 46 3.93 7.58 14.09
C THR A 46 5.46 7.50 13.98
N GLY A 47 6.01 7.36 12.76
CA GLY A 47 7.44 7.14 12.55
C GLY A 47 7.91 5.72 12.90
N CYS A 48 7.00 4.84 13.31
CA CYS A 48 7.15 3.39 13.36
C CYS A 48 6.06 2.75 12.48
N ALA A 49 6.37 1.62 11.86
CA ALA A 49 5.38 0.88 11.10
C ALA A 49 4.51 0.03 12.03
N ARG A 50 3.19 0.17 11.92
CA ARG A 50 2.23 -0.74 12.51
C ARG A 50 1.48 -1.46 11.39
N VAL A 51 1.57 -2.78 11.40
CA VAL A 51 0.95 -3.63 10.38
C VAL A 51 -0.16 -4.43 11.01
N THR A 52 -1.35 -4.41 10.43
CA THR A 52 -2.45 -5.28 10.84
C THR A 52 -2.63 -6.36 9.79
N VAL A 53 -2.64 -7.62 10.21
CA VAL A 53 -2.87 -8.78 9.35
C VAL A 53 -4.09 -9.56 9.80
N ARG A 54 -4.77 -10.22 8.86
CA ARG A 54 -5.97 -11.02 9.13
C ARG A 54 -6.01 -12.26 8.23
N TRP A 55 -6.60 -13.32 8.74
CA TRP A 55 -6.98 -14.51 7.98
C TRP A 55 -8.49 -14.75 8.07
N PRO A 56 -9.07 -15.58 7.20
CA PRO A 56 -10.49 -15.92 7.28
C PRO A 56 -10.82 -16.56 8.62
N GLY A 57 -11.83 -16.03 9.31
CA GLY A 57 -12.31 -16.56 10.58
C GLY A 57 -11.41 -16.30 11.78
N THR A 58 -10.33 -15.51 11.66
CA THR A 58 -9.47 -15.13 12.78
C THR A 58 -9.58 -13.64 13.11
N PRO A 59 -9.37 -13.24 14.37
CA PRO A 59 -9.24 -11.82 14.72
C PRO A 59 -8.03 -11.18 14.02
N ALA A 60 -8.17 -9.91 13.66
CA ALA A 60 -7.06 -9.12 13.14
C ALA A 60 -5.94 -9.01 14.19
N THR A 61 -4.69 -9.19 13.75
CA THR A 61 -3.49 -9.16 14.60
C THR A 61 -2.61 -7.97 14.22
N ALA A 62 -2.28 -7.14 15.21
CA ALA A 62 -1.36 -6.01 15.03
C ALA A 62 0.09 -6.44 15.29
N LEU A 63 0.98 -6.06 14.39
CA LEU A 63 2.42 -6.31 14.39
C LEU A 63 3.17 -4.98 14.36
N LEU A 64 4.36 -4.96 14.95
CA LEU A 64 5.28 -3.81 14.95
C LEU A 64 6.63 -4.26 14.36
N PRO A 65 6.69 -4.59 13.06
CA PRO A 65 7.93 -5.04 12.44
C PRO A 65 8.96 -3.91 12.41
N ASP A 66 10.24 -4.26 12.56
CA ASP A 66 11.33 -3.37 12.11
C ASP A 66 11.29 -3.34 10.58
N PRO A 67 11.07 -2.16 9.96
CA PRO A 67 10.98 -2.02 8.51
C PRO A 67 12.20 -2.52 7.74
N GLU A 68 13.34 -2.64 8.41
CA GLU A 68 14.62 -2.99 7.79
C GLU A 68 15.20 -4.31 8.32
N ALA A 69 14.45 -5.08 9.12
CA ALA A 69 14.89 -6.42 9.57
C ALA A 69 14.87 -7.47 8.46
N GLY A 70 14.27 -7.14 7.31
CA GLY A 70 14.22 -7.96 6.11
C GLY A 70 13.12 -9.02 6.11
N ARG A 71 12.91 -9.58 4.93
CA ARG A 71 11.83 -10.50 4.58
C ARG A 71 11.65 -11.69 5.51
N ASP A 72 12.74 -12.37 5.87
CA ASP A 72 12.65 -13.58 6.70
C ASP A 72 12.21 -13.26 8.14
N ALA A 73 12.64 -12.11 8.67
CA ALA A 73 12.20 -11.65 9.99
C ALA A 73 10.71 -11.28 9.98
N LEU A 74 10.28 -10.59 8.92
CA LEU A 74 8.86 -10.26 8.70
C LEU A 74 8.01 -11.53 8.57
N LEU A 75 8.43 -12.49 7.73
CA LEU A 75 7.74 -13.76 7.53
C LEU A 75 7.59 -14.51 8.85
N ARG A 76 8.66 -14.62 9.65
CA ARG A 76 8.59 -15.24 10.99
C ARG A 76 7.60 -14.54 11.91
N SER A 77 7.57 -13.19 11.88
CA SER A 77 6.64 -12.42 12.70
C SER A 77 5.18 -12.66 12.31
N ILE A 78 4.88 -12.78 11.00
CA ILE A 78 3.52 -13.06 10.52
C ILE A 78 3.16 -14.53 10.77
N ALA A 79 4.09 -15.46 10.51
CA ALA A 79 3.90 -16.89 10.71
C ALA A 79 3.61 -17.27 12.17
N ALA A 80 4.06 -16.46 13.13
CA ALA A 80 3.73 -16.63 14.54
C ALA A 80 2.25 -16.33 14.85
N ALA A 81 1.54 -15.58 14.00
CA ALA A 81 0.13 -15.23 14.16
C ALA A 81 -0.81 -16.10 13.30
N GLY A 82 -0.32 -16.66 12.18
CA GLY A 82 -1.12 -17.51 11.29
C GLY A 82 -0.34 -17.99 10.06
N PRO A 83 -0.95 -18.80 9.18
CA PRO A 83 -0.28 -19.38 8.02
C PRO A 83 0.27 -18.30 7.07
N ALA A 84 1.58 -18.35 6.77
CA ALA A 84 2.21 -17.43 5.82
C ALA A 84 3.37 -18.13 5.08
N ARG A 85 3.53 -17.77 3.81
CA ARG A 85 4.66 -18.17 2.95
C ARG A 85 5.08 -17.02 2.03
N LEU A 86 6.24 -17.17 1.40
CA LEU A 86 6.66 -16.28 0.32
C LEU A 86 6.10 -16.75 -1.01
N ALA A 87 5.93 -15.81 -1.95
CA ALA A 87 5.65 -16.16 -3.33
C ALA A 87 6.90 -16.81 -3.93
N GLU A 88 6.72 -17.92 -4.65
CA GLU A 88 7.79 -18.56 -5.40
C GLU A 88 7.78 -18.03 -6.84
N ASP A 89 8.95 -17.82 -7.45
CA ASP A 89 9.04 -17.28 -8.82
C ASP A 89 8.42 -18.23 -9.86
N ASP A 90 8.28 -19.52 -9.51
CA ASP A 90 7.68 -20.58 -10.34
C ASP A 90 6.20 -20.88 -9.99
N ASP A 91 5.56 -20.11 -9.09
CA ASP A 91 4.14 -20.30 -8.78
C ASP A 91 3.32 -20.12 -10.09
N PRO A 92 2.52 -21.12 -10.50
CA PRO A 92 1.73 -21.01 -11.71
C PRO A 92 0.75 -19.84 -11.58
N PRO A 93 0.56 -19.02 -12.63
CA PRO A 93 -0.33 -17.88 -12.55
C PRO A 93 -1.73 -18.34 -12.16
N GLU A 94 -2.34 -17.65 -11.20
CA GLU A 94 -3.69 -17.98 -10.75
C GLU A 94 -4.66 -17.90 -11.94
N SER A 95 -5.48 -18.94 -12.13
CA SER A 95 -6.50 -18.96 -13.18
C SER A 95 -7.58 -17.89 -12.99
N THR A 96 -7.67 -17.30 -11.80
CA THR A 96 -8.47 -16.12 -11.49
C THR A 96 -7.66 -15.22 -10.57
N PRO A 97 -7.36 -13.97 -10.95
CA PRO A 97 -6.52 -13.10 -10.15
C PRO A 97 -7.16 -12.82 -8.78
N SER A 98 -6.48 -13.21 -7.71
CA SER A 98 -6.90 -12.92 -6.34
C SER A 98 -6.77 -11.42 -6.01
N PRO A 99 -7.81 -10.76 -5.47
CA PRO A 99 -7.71 -9.40 -4.93
C PRO A 99 -6.63 -9.25 -3.86
N LEU A 100 -6.35 -10.32 -3.10
CA LEU A 100 -5.28 -10.34 -2.11
C LEU A 100 -3.90 -10.33 -2.76
N ALA A 101 -3.74 -11.04 -3.88
CA ALA A 101 -2.51 -11.00 -4.67
C ALA A 101 -2.31 -9.62 -5.33
N GLY A 102 -3.38 -9.01 -5.86
CA GLY A 102 -3.36 -7.65 -6.40
C GLY A 102 -3.02 -6.60 -5.34
N HIS A 103 -3.55 -6.75 -4.11
CA HIS A 103 -3.14 -5.93 -2.97
C HIS A 103 -1.65 -6.09 -2.63
N GLY A 104 -1.14 -7.34 -2.62
CA GLY A 104 0.28 -7.60 -2.41
C GLY A 104 1.16 -6.99 -3.50
N TRP A 105 0.70 -7.00 -4.75
CA TRP A 105 1.38 -6.30 -5.84
C TRP A 105 1.43 -4.79 -5.62
N LEU A 106 0.32 -4.17 -5.19
CA LEU A 106 0.29 -2.74 -4.88
C LEU A 106 1.27 -2.38 -3.77
N LEU A 107 1.36 -3.15 -2.69
CA LEU A 107 2.35 -2.91 -1.62
C LEU A 107 3.78 -2.94 -2.17
N ASP A 108 4.10 -3.94 -3.00
CA ASP A 108 5.40 -4.07 -3.65
C ASP A 108 5.71 -2.88 -4.57
N GLU A 109 4.75 -2.45 -5.40
CA GLU A 109 4.90 -1.27 -6.28
C GLU A 109 5.13 0.02 -5.47
N LEU A 110 4.36 0.25 -4.40
CA LEU A 110 4.53 1.41 -3.53
C LEU A 110 5.93 1.45 -2.88
N GLY A 111 6.46 0.29 -2.48
CA GLY A 111 7.80 0.14 -1.92
C GLY A 111 8.90 0.33 -2.98
N ARG A 112 8.83 -0.40 -4.10
CA ARG A 112 9.84 -0.34 -5.17
C ARG A 112 9.91 1.02 -5.84
N ARG A 113 8.78 1.73 -5.94
CA ARG A 113 8.67 3.09 -6.46
C ARG A 113 8.57 4.13 -5.35
N SER A 114 9.32 3.92 -4.25
CA SER A 114 9.38 4.91 -3.17
C SER A 114 9.87 6.29 -3.66
N ASP A 115 10.60 6.34 -4.78
CA ASP A 115 11.00 7.57 -5.46
C ASP A 115 9.85 8.44 -5.95
N ALA A 116 8.69 7.87 -6.25
CA ALA A 116 7.49 8.63 -6.59
C ALA A 116 7.12 9.66 -5.50
N TRP A 117 7.33 9.32 -4.23
CA TRP A 117 6.89 10.10 -3.07
C TRP A 117 7.71 11.37 -2.83
N TYR A 118 8.93 11.44 -3.36
CA TYR A 118 9.79 12.62 -3.31
C TYR A 118 10.22 13.10 -4.71
N ALA A 119 9.55 12.61 -5.77
CA ALA A 119 9.75 13.10 -7.13
C ALA A 119 9.08 14.46 -7.38
N TYR A 120 7.95 14.73 -6.72
CA TYR A 120 7.18 15.96 -6.87
C TYR A 120 7.65 17.03 -5.88
N LEU A 121 8.46 17.97 -6.35
CA LEU A 121 9.08 18.99 -5.49
C LEU A 121 8.17 20.19 -5.16
N ALA A 122 7.09 20.39 -5.93
CA ALA A 122 6.21 21.55 -5.75
C ALA A 122 5.28 21.40 -4.52
N GLU A 123 4.90 20.17 -4.18
CA GLU A 123 4.04 19.84 -3.05
C GLU A 123 4.66 18.62 -2.35
N PRO A 124 5.31 18.79 -1.18
CA PRO A 124 5.81 17.67 -0.42
C PRO A 124 4.68 16.74 0.00
N VAL A 125 4.80 15.47 -0.36
CA VAL A 125 3.86 14.43 0.03
C VAL A 125 4.53 13.33 0.82
N GLU A 126 3.75 12.62 1.64
CA GLU A 126 4.22 11.46 2.40
C GLU A 126 3.19 10.33 2.38
N LEU A 127 3.66 9.09 2.33
CA LEU A 127 2.80 7.91 2.53
C LEU A 127 2.49 7.79 4.02
N LEU A 128 1.21 7.87 4.38
CA LEU A 128 0.76 7.82 5.76
C LEU A 128 0.18 6.47 6.14
N ARG A 129 -0.66 5.90 5.28
CA ARG A 129 -1.35 4.64 5.54
C ARG A 129 -1.75 3.94 4.25
N VAL A 130 -1.71 2.63 4.25
CA VAL A 130 -2.35 1.77 3.25
C VAL A 130 -3.33 0.86 3.99
N TRP A 131 -4.56 0.69 3.51
CA TRP A 131 -5.51 -0.26 4.10
C TRP A 131 -6.50 -0.79 3.09
N THR A 132 -7.04 -1.97 3.35
CA THR A 132 -7.94 -2.66 2.42
C THR A 132 -8.99 -3.45 3.17
N ASP A 133 -10.15 -3.65 2.55
CA ASP A 133 -11.12 -4.65 3.01
C ASP A 133 -10.73 -6.08 2.60
N GLY A 134 -9.69 -6.23 1.76
CA GLY A 134 -9.20 -7.50 1.23
C GLY A 134 -9.98 -8.01 0.02
N HIS A 135 -10.93 -7.22 -0.50
CA HIS A 135 -11.87 -7.68 -1.52
C HIS A 135 -11.89 -6.82 -2.78
N ARG A 136 -11.96 -5.49 -2.66
CA ARG A 136 -12.21 -4.63 -3.84
C ARG A 136 -11.23 -3.49 -3.97
N THR A 137 -10.96 -2.79 -2.88
CA THR A 137 -10.27 -1.50 -2.93
C THR A 137 -9.23 -1.43 -1.83
N THR A 138 -8.02 -1.05 -2.22
CA THR A 138 -7.02 -0.56 -1.29
C THR A 138 -7.06 0.95 -1.26
N HIS A 139 -7.07 1.51 -0.08
CA HIS A 139 -6.99 2.93 0.18
C HIS A 139 -5.55 3.29 0.53
N VAL A 140 -5.05 4.36 -0.07
CA VAL A 140 -3.71 4.90 0.16
C VAL A 140 -3.85 6.33 0.64
N ALA A 141 -3.53 6.58 1.91
CA ALA A 141 -3.51 7.91 2.49
C ALA A 141 -2.17 8.60 2.24
N VAL A 142 -2.26 9.77 1.62
CA VAL A 142 -1.16 10.64 1.24
C VAL A 142 -1.26 11.95 2.01
N GLY A 143 -0.29 12.25 2.86
CA GLY A 143 -0.23 13.53 3.55
C GLY A 143 0.28 14.62 2.61
N ARG A 144 -0.41 15.76 2.53
CA ARG A 144 0.09 16.96 1.84
C ARG A 144 0.60 17.94 2.88
N THR A 145 1.88 17.81 3.22
CA THR A 145 2.46 18.43 4.42
C THR A 145 2.34 19.95 4.41
N SER A 146 2.48 20.59 3.24
CA SER A 146 2.33 22.05 3.11
C SER A 146 0.90 22.54 3.29
N ARG A 147 -0.10 21.71 2.99
CA ARG A 147 -1.53 22.04 3.16
C ARG A 147 -2.09 21.59 4.51
N GLY A 148 -1.41 20.68 5.20
CA GLY A 148 -1.82 20.17 6.51
C GLY A 148 -3.02 19.23 6.46
N ASP A 149 -3.27 18.60 5.31
CA ASP A 149 -4.39 17.68 5.10
C ASP A 149 -3.93 16.31 4.55
N VAL A 150 -4.90 15.41 4.37
CA VAL A 150 -4.68 14.07 3.83
C VAL A 150 -5.62 13.79 2.67
N VAL A 151 -5.04 13.20 1.64
CA VAL A 151 -5.75 12.70 0.46
C VAL A 151 -5.67 11.18 0.42
N GLU A 152 -6.81 10.53 0.40
CA GLU A 152 -7.02 9.11 0.22
C GLU A 152 -7.24 8.83 -1.26
N VAL A 153 -6.32 8.06 -1.83
CA VAL A 153 -6.45 7.54 -3.18
C VAL A 153 -6.99 6.12 -3.08
N ARG A 154 -8.12 5.86 -3.73
CA ARG A 154 -8.75 4.54 -3.81
C ARG A 154 -8.21 3.81 -5.02
N VAL A 155 -7.70 2.61 -4.79
CA VAL A 155 -7.06 1.78 -5.81
C VAL A 155 -7.83 0.46 -5.91
N PRO A 156 -8.56 0.20 -7.00
CA PRO A 156 -9.14 -1.11 -7.26
C PRO A 156 -8.02 -2.15 -7.33
N VAL A 157 -8.16 -3.28 -6.62
CA VAL A 157 -7.11 -4.33 -6.59
C VAL A 157 -7.36 -5.51 -7.51
N ALA A 158 -8.56 -5.62 -8.08
CA ALA A 158 -8.88 -6.69 -9.01
C ALA A 158 -8.05 -6.54 -10.29
N GLY A 159 -7.34 -7.60 -10.67
CA GLY A 159 -6.50 -7.62 -11.88
C GLY A 159 -5.15 -6.91 -11.76
N LEU A 160 -4.85 -6.24 -10.64
CA LEU A 160 -3.56 -5.57 -10.47
C LEU A 160 -2.40 -6.56 -10.54
N GLY A 161 -1.38 -6.19 -11.30
CA GLY A 161 -0.18 -7.01 -11.48
C GLY A 161 -0.36 -8.17 -12.46
N ALA A 162 -1.54 -8.32 -13.08
CA ALA A 162 -1.71 -9.13 -14.28
C ALA A 162 -1.14 -8.36 -15.49
N ASP A 163 -0.36 -9.02 -16.33
CA ASP A 163 0.14 -8.51 -17.61
C ASP A 163 1.00 -7.21 -17.57
N GLY A 164 1.43 -6.76 -16.39
CA GLY A 164 2.38 -5.64 -16.23
C GLY A 164 1.86 -4.26 -16.66
N MET A 165 0.56 -4.14 -16.97
CA MET A 165 -0.09 -2.92 -17.47
C MET A 165 -0.18 -1.80 -16.43
N ASP A 166 0.08 -2.09 -15.15
CA ASP A 166 -0.09 -1.16 -14.03
C ASP A 166 1.23 -0.53 -13.54
N ALA A 167 2.33 -0.69 -14.28
CA ALA A 167 3.64 -0.14 -13.90
C ALA A 167 3.60 1.39 -13.76
N GLY A 168 4.10 1.92 -12.63
CA GLY A 168 4.12 3.36 -12.34
C GLY A 168 2.91 3.85 -11.54
N LEU A 169 2.07 2.95 -11.02
CA LEU A 169 0.89 3.32 -10.23
C LEU A 169 1.22 4.19 -9.01
N ALA A 170 2.39 4.01 -8.40
CA ALA A 170 2.86 4.89 -7.31
C ALA A 170 2.98 6.36 -7.76
N TYR A 171 3.47 6.60 -8.98
CA TYR A 171 3.53 7.94 -9.56
C TYR A 171 2.14 8.50 -9.84
N THR A 172 1.23 7.69 -10.37
CA THR A 172 -0.17 8.08 -10.60
C THR A 172 -0.89 8.44 -9.30
N ILE A 173 -0.68 7.67 -8.23
CA ILE A 173 -1.23 7.95 -6.90
C ILE A 173 -0.73 9.30 -6.39
N VAL A 174 0.59 9.54 -6.45
CA VAL A 174 1.19 10.81 -6.01
C VAL A 174 0.71 11.97 -6.86
N GLU A 175 0.70 11.83 -8.18
CA GLU A 175 0.22 12.86 -9.11
C GLU A 175 -1.23 13.25 -8.80
N ARG A 176 -2.10 12.26 -8.61
CA ARG A 176 -3.51 12.48 -8.25
C ARG A 176 -3.65 13.21 -6.92
N ALA A 177 -2.87 12.81 -5.91
CA ALA A 177 -2.89 13.44 -4.59
C ALA A 177 -2.41 14.91 -4.64
N VAL A 178 -1.38 15.20 -5.43
CA VAL A 178 -0.83 16.56 -5.58
C VAL A 178 -1.76 17.48 -6.39
N THR A 179 -2.38 16.95 -7.44
CA THR A 179 -3.16 17.75 -8.40
C THR A 179 -4.61 18.02 -7.97
N VAL A 180 -5.16 17.25 -7.03
CA VAL A 180 -6.55 17.43 -6.58
C VAL A 180 -6.74 18.75 -5.80
N ALA A 181 -7.69 19.57 -6.24
CA ALA A 181 -8.04 20.80 -5.53
C ALA A 181 -8.95 20.48 -4.34
N GLU A 182 -8.88 21.29 -3.27
CA GLU A 182 -9.66 21.07 -2.05
C GLU A 182 -11.18 21.01 -2.29
N ARG A 183 -11.69 21.78 -3.25
CA ARG A 183 -13.11 21.76 -3.64
C ARG A 183 -13.56 20.47 -4.31
N ASP A 184 -12.63 19.69 -4.87
CA ASP A 184 -12.90 18.46 -5.62
C ASP A 184 -12.80 17.21 -4.72
N LEU A 185 -12.64 17.43 -3.41
CA LEU A 185 -12.44 16.40 -2.42
C LEU A 185 -13.74 15.99 -1.72
N HIS A 186 -13.89 14.69 -1.48
CA HIS A 186 -14.98 14.15 -0.68
C HIS A 186 -14.50 13.82 0.73
N PRO A 187 -15.22 14.18 1.80
CA PRO A 187 -14.83 13.85 3.17
C PRO A 187 -14.64 12.33 3.36
N ALA A 188 -13.54 11.93 3.96
CA ALA A 188 -13.23 10.54 4.29
C ALA A 188 -13.06 10.34 5.80
N ALA A 189 -12.83 9.10 6.24
CA ALA A 189 -12.59 8.80 7.64
C ALA A 189 -11.32 9.53 8.11
N ARG A 190 -11.42 10.34 9.18
CA ARG A 190 -10.30 11.17 9.63
C ARG A 190 -9.11 10.31 10.04
N LEU A 191 -7.93 10.64 9.53
CA LEU A 191 -6.67 10.23 10.13
C LEU A 191 -6.41 11.08 11.36
N LYS A 192 -5.73 10.48 12.33
CA LYS A 192 -5.45 11.14 13.61
C LYS A 192 -4.75 12.48 13.34
N ASP A 193 -5.31 13.55 13.89
CA ASP A 193 -4.77 14.92 13.84
C ASP A 193 -4.76 15.62 12.47
N ARG A 194 -5.35 15.04 11.39
CA ARG A 194 -5.46 15.69 10.06
C ARG A 194 -6.82 15.46 9.36
N PRO A 195 -7.38 16.47 8.68
CA PRO A 195 -8.56 16.27 7.83
C PRO A 195 -8.22 15.35 6.66
N ALA A 196 -9.08 14.37 6.38
CA ALA A 196 -8.89 13.37 5.32
C ALA A 196 -9.99 13.45 4.27
N PHE A 197 -9.61 13.23 3.00
CA PHE A 197 -10.47 13.35 1.84
C PHE A 197 -10.18 12.28 0.80
N SER A 198 -11.13 11.89 -0.06
CA SER A 198 -10.92 10.84 -1.09
C SER A 198 -10.95 11.38 -2.52
N THR A 199 -10.14 10.81 -3.43
CA THR A 199 -10.06 11.24 -4.84
C THR A 199 -10.75 10.35 -5.87
N GLY A 200 -10.93 9.05 -5.59
CA GLY A 200 -11.34 8.03 -6.58
C GLY A 200 -10.34 7.88 -7.75
N LEU A 201 -10.14 6.67 -8.26
CA LEU A 201 -9.38 6.45 -9.50
C LEU A 201 -10.33 5.99 -10.61
N PRO A 202 -10.12 6.42 -11.88
CA PRO A 202 -10.92 5.94 -13.01
C PRO A 202 -10.83 4.42 -13.12
N GLY A 203 -11.98 3.74 -13.23
CA GLY A 203 -12.08 2.27 -13.20
C GLY A 203 -12.91 1.70 -12.03
N GLU A 204 -13.45 2.57 -11.17
CA GLU A 204 -14.29 2.15 -10.02
C GLU A 204 -15.65 1.53 -10.40
N ASP A 205 -16.09 1.59 -11.68
CA ASP A 205 -17.36 1.02 -12.14
C ASP A 205 -17.19 0.03 -13.29
N ALA A 206 -16.96 -1.25 -12.94
CA ALA A 206 -17.41 -2.38 -13.75
C ALA A 206 -17.98 -3.45 -12.82
N GLY A 207 -19.03 -3.08 -12.07
CA GLY A 207 -19.97 -4.09 -11.59
C GLY A 207 -20.63 -4.75 -12.81
N PRO A 208 -20.90 -6.07 -12.78
CA PRO A 208 -21.58 -6.72 -13.89
C PRO A 208 -22.95 -6.09 -14.05
N GLY A 209 -23.17 -5.45 -15.21
CA GLY A 209 -24.49 -4.99 -15.61
C GLY A 209 -25.49 -6.15 -15.53
N ARG A 210 -26.38 -6.06 -14.55
CA ARG A 210 -27.77 -6.50 -14.61
C ARG A 210 -28.53 -5.21 -14.28
N TRP A 211 -29.34 -4.65 -15.15
CA TRP A 211 -30.50 -5.22 -15.84
C TRP A 211 -30.68 -4.61 -17.23
#